data_AF-A0A3D2R231-F1
#
_entry.id   AF-A0A3D2R231-F1
#
_cell.length_a   1.000
_cell.length_b   1.000
_cell.length_c   1.000
_cell.angle_alpha   90.00
_cell.angle_beta   90.00
_cell.angle_gamma   90.00
#
_symmetry.space_group_name_H-M   'P 1'
#
loop_
_entity.id
_entity.type
_entity.pdbx_description
1 polymer ?
#
loop_
_entity_poly.entity_id
_entity_poly.type
_entity_poly.pdbx_seq_one_letter_code
_entity_poly.pdbx_strand_id
1 'polypeptide(L)'
;SDGEPEILKKIKQSLIPPLHLGWHIRRKTNHFSYYNEVVKEFSEFTNIDPWLINPYFKQLKNLNFQERLGEEELSLIVSNMLEKIQAKYNQYGITHEPYVVIKADAGTYGMGIMIAKNSEDVLNLNRKMRNKMSVIKGGASVTEVIIQEGIHSEESIDESVAEPVIYMIDHFVVGGFFRVHINKGKDENLNSPGMHFIPQPFETSCIMPDQGRPCDDEANRFYAYGVIARLALVAAAREMKG
;
A
#
# COMPACT_ATOMS: atom_id res chain seq x y z
N SER A 1 5.40 15.98 -8.88
CA SER A 1 6.24 14.90 -8.32
C SER A 1 7.72 15.24 -8.31
N ASP A 2 8.17 16.15 -9.17
CA ASP A 2 9.60 16.35 -9.43
C ASP A 2 10.17 17.55 -8.62
N GLY A 3 9.55 17.84 -7.47
CA GLY A 3 9.85 18.99 -6.63
C GLY A 3 8.74 20.05 -6.60
N GLU A 4 9.00 21.12 -5.84
CA GLU A 4 8.14 22.30 -5.76
C GLU A 4 8.51 23.32 -6.84
N PRO A 5 7.58 23.68 -7.75
CA PRO A 5 7.83 24.72 -8.74
C PRO A 5 8.10 26.08 -8.08
N GLU A 6 9.19 26.76 -8.44
CA GLU A 6 9.56 28.07 -7.89
C GLU A 6 8.44 29.12 -8.02
N ILE A 7 7.68 29.09 -9.13
CA ILE A 7 6.56 30.02 -9.36
C ILE A 7 5.42 29.88 -8.33
N LEU A 8 5.30 28.71 -7.69
CA LEU A 8 4.32 28.46 -6.64
C LEU A 8 4.87 28.77 -5.24
N LYS A 9 6.17 29.06 -5.12
CA LYS A 9 6.76 29.47 -3.84
C LYS A 9 6.42 30.93 -3.56
N LYS A 10 6.08 31.23 -2.31
CA LYS A 10 5.80 32.59 -1.79
C LYS A 10 4.60 33.32 -2.42
N ILE A 11 3.62 32.57 -2.94
CA ILE A 11 2.33 33.15 -3.32
C ILE A 11 1.50 33.49 -2.08
N LYS A 12 0.55 34.43 -2.20
CA LYS A 12 -0.36 34.79 -1.08
C LYS A 12 -1.47 33.78 -0.87
N GLN A 13 -1.87 33.08 -1.93
CA GLN A 13 -2.94 32.10 -1.91
C GLN A 13 -2.51 30.85 -1.15
N SER A 14 -3.40 30.30 -0.32
CA SER A 14 -3.22 28.98 0.28
C SER A 14 -3.32 27.90 -0.80
N LEU A 15 -2.41 26.93 -0.76
CA LEU A 15 -2.42 25.77 -1.64
C LEU A 15 -3.00 24.56 -0.90
N ILE A 16 -3.84 23.80 -1.59
CA ILE A 16 -4.50 22.60 -1.05
C ILE A 16 -4.21 21.42 -2.00
N PRO A 17 -3.45 20.40 -1.57
CA PRO A 17 -2.67 20.37 -0.34
C PRO A 17 -1.48 21.36 -0.37
N PRO A 18 -0.93 21.76 0.79
CA PRO A 18 0.30 22.54 0.88
C PRO A 18 1.47 21.91 0.08
N LEU A 19 2.33 22.76 -0.52
CA LEU A 19 3.45 22.31 -1.38
C LEU A 19 4.43 21.35 -0.70
N HIS A 20 4.71 21.60 0.59
CA HIS A 20 5.61 20.79 1.41
C HIS A 20 5.03 19.41 1.75
N LEU A 21 3.84 19.06 1.25
CA LEU A 21 3.26 17.71 1.37
C LEU A 21 3.37 16.94 0.05
N GLY A 22 4.23 17.42 -0.85
CA GLY A 22 4.45 16.81 -2.15
C GLY A 22 5.13 15.45 -2.08
N TRP A 23 4.84 14.63 -3.10
CA TRP A 23 5.43 13.29 -3.31
C TRP A 23 6.96 13.24 -3.34
N HIS A 24 7.61 14.37 -3.56
CA HIS A 24 9.06 14.48 -3.71
C HIS A 24 9.82 14.38 -2.38
N ILE A 25 9.16 14.66 -1.25
CA ILE A 25 9.74 14.53 0.10
C ILE A 25 9.07 13.44 0.94
N ARG A 26 7.86 13.03 0.56
CA ARG A 26 7.13 11.97 1.26
C ARG A 26 7.89 10.64 1.26
N ARG A 27 7.98 10.01 2.43
CA ARG A 27 8.50 8.64 2.61
C ARG A 27 7.34 7.69 2.93
N LYS A 28 7.30 6.52 2.29
CA LYS A 28 6.25 5.52 2.55
C LYS A 28 6.32 5.03 3.99
N THR A 29 7.53 4.81 4.50
CA THR A 29 7.76 4.33 5.87
C THR A 29 7.19 5.27 6.94
N ASN A 30 7.26 6.59 6.73
CA ASN A 30 6.62 7.58 7.62
C ASN A 30 5.11 7.38 7.66
N HIS A 31 4.48 7.30 6.48
CA HIS A 31 3.05 7.06 6.38
C HIS A 31 2.61 5.78 7.10
N PHE A 32 3.28 4.66 6.86
CA PHE A 32 2.94 3.40 7.51
C PHE A 32 3.21 3.41 9.01
N SER A 33 4.16 4.23 9.50
CA SER A 33 4.36 4.44 10.93
C SER A 33 3.16 5.14 11.57
N TYR A 34 2.63 6.20 10.94
CA TYR A 34 1.39 6.84 11.40
C TYR A 34 0.18 5.90 11.28
N TYR A 35 0.11 5.09 10.24
CA TYR A 35 -0.97 4.11 10.09
C TYR A 35 -0.93 3.04 11.18
N ASN A 36 0.26 2.57 11.61
CA ASN A 36 0.41 1.67 12.75
C ASN A 36 -0.17 2.26 14.04
N GLU A 37 0.02 3.56 14.29
CA GLU A 37 -0.53 4.24 15.47
C GLU A 37 -2.05 4.30 15.43
N VAL A 38 -2.61 4.67 14.27
CA VAL A 38 -4.07 4.72 14.07
C VAL A 38 -4.70 3.35 14.24
N VAL A 39 -4.10 2.31 13.65
CA VAL A 39 -4.56 0.93 13.78
C VAL A 39 -4.49 0.49 15.24
N LYS A 40 -3.40 0.79 15.96
CA LYS A 40 -3.26 0.43 17.37
C LYS A 40 -4.40 0.99 18.20
N GLU A 41 -4.68 2.29 18.08
CA GLU A 41 -5.78 2.95 18.80
C GLU A 41 -7.15 2.35 18.42
N PHE A 42 -7.37 2.11 17.12
CA PHE A 42 -8.63 1.55 16.64
C PHE A 42 -8.84 0.10 17.09
N SER A 43 -7.78 -0.71 17.10
CA SER A 43 -7.81 -2.09 17.58
C SER A 43 -8.01 -2.19 19.08
N GLU A 44 -7.40 -1.31 19.87
CA GLU A 44 -7.66 -1.21 21.31
C GLU A 44 -9.13 -0.84 21.59
N PHE A 45 -9.71 0.07 20.79
CA PHE A 45 -11.10 0.48 20.93
C PHE A 45 -12.11 -0.60 20.51
N THR A 46 -11.84 -1.32 19.42
CA THR A 46 -12.78 -2.29 18.83
C THR A 46 -12.52 -3.74 19.23
N ASN A 47 -11.39 -4.02 19.89
CA ASN A 47 -10.92 -5.36 20.24
C ASN A 47 -10.72 -6.29 19.01
N ILE A 48 -10.38 -5.72 17.85
CA ILE A 48 -9.99 -6.47 16.65
C ILE A 48 -8.48 -6.72 16.63
N ASP A 49 -8.05 -7.89 16.14
CA ASP A 49 -6.63 -8.14 15.85
C ASP A 49 -6.13 -7.10 14.84
N PRO A 50 -5.11 -6.28 15.20
CA PRO A 50 -4.61 -5.22 14.33
C PRO A 50 -4.07 -5.74 12.99
N TRP A 51 -3.60 -6.99 12.93
CA TRP A 51 -3.08 -7.57 11.70
C TRP A 51 -4.14 -7.66 10.59
N LEU A 52 -5.41 -7.82 10.95
CA LEU A 52 -6.52 -7.89 9.98
C LEU A 52 -6.73 -6.59 9.19
N ILE A 53 -6.20 -5.46 9.67
CA ILE A 53 -6.35 -4.14 9.05
C ILE A 53 -5.01 -3.44 8.80
N ASN A 54 -3.89 -4.12 9.04
CA ASN A 54 -2.57 -3.52 8.98
C ASN A 54 -1.48 -4.53 8.57
N PRO A 55 -0.98 -4.42 7.32
CA PRO A 55 0.11 -5.25 6.84
C PRO A 55 1.42 -4.96 7.59
N TYR A 56 2.22 -5.99 7.85
CA TYR A 56 3.57 -5.78 8.37
C TYR A 56 4.44 -4.99 7.38
N PHE A 57 5.38 -4.19 7.92
CA PHE A 57 6.43 -3.59 7.10
C PHE A 57 7.74 -3.40 7.86
N LYS A 58 8.83 -3.21 7.11
CA LYS A 58 10.16 -2.88 7.62
C LYS A 58 10.87 -1.94 6.65
N GLN A 59 11.64 -0.99 7.18
CA GLN A 59 12.55 -0.15 6.40
C GLN A 59 13.95 -0.75 6.38
N LEU A 60 14.60 -0.70 5.23
CA LEU A 60 16.02 -0.96 5.07
C LEU A 60 16.69 0.23 4.38
N LYS A 61 17.79 0.72 4.93
CA LYS A 61 18.57 1.86 4.43
C LYS A 61 19.95 1.40 3.97
N ASN A 62 20.71 2.32 3.38
CA ASN A 62 22.10 2.12 2.97
C ASN A 62 22.26 0.95 1.98
N LEU A 63 21.33 0.85 1.03
CA LEU A 63 21.30 -0.22 0.05
C LEU A 63 21.84 0.27 -1.30
N ASN A 64 22.52 -0.59 -2.05
CA ASN A 64 22.87 -0.33 -3.44
C ASN A 64 22.75 -1.61 -4.26
N PHE A 65 21.67 -1.71 -5.05
CA PHE A 65 21.39 -2.89 -5.87
C PHE A 65 22.40 -3.11 -7.01
N GLN A 66 23.13 -2.08 -7.47
CA GLN A 66 24.19 -2.28 -8.47
C GLN A 66 25.46 -2.85 -7.85
N GLU A 67 25.79 -2.40 -6.64
CA GLU A 67 26.99 -2.83 -5.89
C GLU A 67 26.73 -4.04 -5.00
N ARG A 68 25.48 -4.55 -4.97
CA ARG A 68 25.02 -5.65 -4.11
C ARG A 68 25.16 -5.36 -2.61
N LEU A 69 25.26 -4.07 -2.26
CA LEU A 69 25.32 -3.64 -0.87
C LEU A 69 23.94 -3.79 -0.22
N GLY A 70 23.86 -4.47 0.91
CA GLY A 70 22.62 -4.67 1.67
C GLY A 70 21.76 -5.85 1.22
N GLU A 71 22.19 -6.67 0.25
CA GLU A 71 21.43 -7.85 -0.22
C GLU A 71 21.23 -8.89 0.89
N GLU A 72 22.25 -9.16 1.71
CA GLU A 72 22.17 -10.12 2.83
C GLU A 72 21.18 -9.66 3.90
N GLU A 73 21.24 -8.38 4.28
CA GLU A 73 20.31 -7.79 5.25
C GLU A 73 18.87 -7.78 4.71
N LEU A 74 18.69 -7.45 3.42
CA LEU A 74 17.40 -7.52 2.75
C LEU A 74 16.85 -8.95 2.79
N SER A 75 17.67 -9.95 2.47
CA SER A 75 17.29 -11.36 2.51
C SER A 75 16.84 -11.81 3.91
N LEU A 76 17.58 -11.42 4.95
CA LEU A 76 17.22 -11.70 6.34
C LEU A 76 15.89 -11.03 6.73
N ILE A 77 15.66 -9.78 6.33
CA ILE A 77 14.39 -9.08 6.61
C ILE A 77 13.23 -9.78 5.90
N VAL A 78 13.41 -10.19 4.64
CA VAL A 78 12.39 -10.90 3.86
C VAL A 78 12.05 -12.24 4.53
N SER A 79 13.05 -13.04 4.88
CA SER A 79 12.85 -14.33 5.58
C SER A 79 12.05 -14.16 6.88
N ASN A 80 12.49 -13.25 7.76
CA ASN A 80 11.80 -12.98 9.02
C ASN A 80 10.37 -12.46 8.83
N MET A 81 10.12 -11.67 7.78
CA MET A 81 8.77 -11.16 7.48
C MET A 81 7.86 -12.28 6.98
N LEU A 82 8.33 -13.12 6.07
CA LEU A 82 7.58 -14.26 5.56
C LEU A 82 7.20 -15.24 6.68
N GLU A 83 8.09 -15.51 7.64
CA GLU A 83 7.80 -16.32 8.82
C GLU A 83 6.68 -15.71 9.68
N LYS A 84 6.72 -14.38 9.90
CA LYS A 84 5.67 -13.66 10.65
C LYS A 84 4.32 -13.71 9.95
N ILE A 85 4.30 -13.54 8.63
CA ILE A 85 3.09 -13.64 7.82
C ILE A 85 2.55 -15.08 7.88
N GLN A 86 3.41 -16.09 7.70
CA GLN A 86 3.02 -17.50 7.76
C GLN A 86 2.40 -17.85 9.12
N ALA A 87 2.94 -17.32 10.23
CA ALA A 87 2.35 -17.52 11.55
C ALA A 87 0.91 -16.99 11.64
N LYS A 88 0.63 -15.81 11.06
CA LYS A 88 -0.73 -15.26 10.97
C LYS A 88 -1.62 -16.05 10.02
N TYR A 89 -1.09 -16.50 8.89
CA TYR A 89 -1.82 -17.36 7.96
C TYR A 89 -2.23 -18.67 8.64
N ASN A 90 -1.33 -19.29 9.40
CA ASN A 90 -1.64 -20.47 10.20
C ASN A 90 -2.69 -20.19 11.28
N GLN A 91 -2.60 -19.04 11.97
CA GLN A 91 -3.59 -18.61 12.97
C GLN A 91 -5.00 -18.51 12.39
N TYR A 92 -5.13 -18.01 11.15
CA TYR A 92 -6.42 -17.75 10.49
C TYR A 92 -6.83 -18.81 9.46
N GLY A 93 -6.05 -19.89 9.30
CA GLY A 93 -6.34 -20.95 8.33
C GLY A 93 -6.21 -20.52 6.86
N ILE A 94 -5.37 -19.53 6.56
CA ILE A 94 -5.12 -19.04 5.20
C ILE A 94 -4.14 -20.00 4.50
N THR A 95 -4.54 -20.48 3.33
CA THR A 95 -3.77 -21.46 2.53
C THR A 95 -2.91 -20.83 1.45
N HIS A 96 -3.05 -19.53 1.22
CA HIS A 96 -2.23 -18.79 0.27
C HIS A 96 -0.76 -18.77 0.68
N GLU A 97 0.12 -18.65 -0.30
CA GLU A 97 1.55 -18.48 -0.06
C GLU A 97 1.81 -17.04 0.44
N PRO A 98 2.58 -16.85 1.53
CA PRO A 98 3.06 -15.54 1.93
C PRO A 98 3.94 -14.92 0.85
N TYR A 99 3.85 -13.61 0.69
CA TYR A 99 4.78 -12.87 -0.15
C TYR A 99 5.03 -11.48 0.44
N VAL A 100 6.12 -10.85 0.02
CA VAL A 100 6.45 -9.48 0.38
C VAL A 100 6.62 -8.64 -0.88
N VAL A 101 6.27 -7.37 -0.78
CA VAL A 101 6.48 -6.35 -1.80
C VAL A 101 7.56 -5.39 -1.33
N ILE A 102 8.64 -5.33 -2.09
CA ILE A 102 9.78 -4.44 -1.83
C ILE A 102 9.65 -3.24 -2.74
N LYS A 103 9.60 -2.04 -2.15
CA LYS A 103 9.35 -0.78 -2.85
C LYS A 103 10.44 0.24 -2.46
N ALA A 104 10.91 1.06 -3.39
CA ALA A 104 11.71 2.22 -3.03
C ALA A 104 10.92 3.12 -2.05
N ASP A 105 11.56 3.62 -0.99
CA ASP A 105 10.83 4.33 0.07
C ASP A 105 10.34 5.71 -0.40
N ALA A 106 11.22 6.48 -1.06
CA ALA A 106 10.83 7.71 -1.77
C ALA A 106 10.57 7.47 -3.26
N GLY A 107 9.50 8.09 -3.76
CA GLY A 107 9.20 8.20 -5.19
C GLY A 107 8.97 6.88 -5.91
N THR A 108 7.75 6.59 -6.35
CA THR A 108 7.49 5.41 -7.21
C THR A 108 6.33 5.67 -8.15
N TYR A 109 6.63 5.95 -9.43
CA TYR A 109 5.68 5.81 -10.55
C TYR A 109 5.84 4.40 -11.16
N GLY A 110 5.57 3.35 -10.39
CA GLY A 110 5.67 1.95 -10.85
C GLY A 110 7.09 1.39 -11.07
N MET A 111 8.14 2.19 -10.91
CA MET A 111 9.55 1.76 -10.89
C MET A 111 10.03 1.52 -9.44
N GLY A 112 11.00 0.62 -9.25
CA GLY A 112 11.51 0.27 -7.92
C GLY A 112 10.56 -0.60 -7.09
N ILE A 113 9.81 -1.51 -7.72
CA ILE A 113 8.93 -2.48 -7.04
C ILE A 113 9.30 -3.90 -7.46
N MET A 114 9.45 -4.81 -6.51
CA MET A 114 9.56 -6.25 -6.75
C MET A 114 8.78 -7.05 -5.71
N ILE A 115 8.46 -8.30 -6.05
CA ILE A 115 7.82 -9.27 -5.16
C ILE A 115 8.85 -10.33 -4.83
N ALA A 116 8.86 -10.80 -3.58
CA ALA A 116 9.63 -11.94 -3.13
C ALA A 116 8.72 -12.89 -2.33
N LYS A 117 8.85 -14.19 -2.60
CA LYS A 117 8.16 -15.29 -1.92
C LYS A 117 9.12 -16.13 -1.07
N ASN A 118 10.43 -15.94 -1.27
CA ASN A 118 11.49 -16.52 -0.47
C ASN A 118 12.67 -15.53 -0.34
N SER A 119 13.62 -15.86 0.54
CA SER A 119 14.83 -15.07 0.81
C SER A 119 15.81 -15.03 -0.37
N GLU A 120 15.84 -16.07 -1.20
CA GLU A 120 16.74 -16.22 -2.34
C GLU A 120 16.37 -15.29 -3.50
N ASP A 121 15.08 -14.92 -3.61
CA ASP A 121 14.54 -14.01 -4.64
C ASP A 121 15.24 -12.64 -4.63
N VAL A 122 15.80 -12.22 -3.49
CA VAL A 122 16.50 -10.93 -3.31
C VAL A 122 18.03 -11.05 -3.30
N LEU A 123 18.60 -12.25 -3.16
CA LEU A 123 20.05 -12.48 -3.21
C LEU A 123 20.57 -12.62 -4.64
N ASN A 124 19.75 -13.22 -5.52
CA ASN A 124 20.15 -13.58 -6.88
C ASN A 124 19.41 -12.75 -7.94
N LEU A 125 19.30 -11.44 -7.69
CA LEU A 125 18.64 -10.53 -8.62
C LEU A 125 19.32 -10.56 -9.98
N ASN A 126 18.58 -10.89 -11.04
CA ASN A 126 19.10 -10.78 -12.40
C ASN A 126 19.33 -9.30 -12.80
N ARG A 127 20.09 -9.07 -13.88
CA ARG A 127 20.43 -7.72 -14.36
C ARG A 127 19.20 -6.82 -14.58
N LYS A 128 18.10 -7.39 -15.09
CA LYS A 128 16.85 -6.66 -15.33
C LYS A 128 16.22 -6.19 -14.03
N MET A 129 16.17 -7.06 -13.01
CA MET A 129 15.61 -6.72 -11.70
C MET A 129 16.47 -5.72 -10.95
N ARG A 130 17.81 -5.88 -10.97
CA ARG A 130 18.73 -4.89 -10.41
C ARG A 130 18.50 -3.51 -11.01
N ASN A 131 18.43 -3.41 -12.34
CA ASN A 131 18.15 -2.14 -13.02
C ASN A 131 16.78 -1.55 -12.60
N LYS A 132 15.75 -2.39 -12.49
CA LYS A 132 14.41 -1.97 -12.04
C LYS A 132 14.41 -1.43 -10.60
N MET A 133 15.24 -2.01 -9.73
CA MET A 133 15.32 -1.67 -8.30
C MET A 133 16.37 -0.59 -8.00
N SER A 134 17.26 -0.25 -8.94
CA SER A 134 18.35 0.70 -8.70
C SER A 134 17.96 2.16 -8.87
N VAL A 135 16.95 2.46 -9.70
CA VAL A 135 16.68 3.84 -10.13
C VAL A 135 15.19 4.15 -9.99
N ILE A 136 14.88 5.30 -9.40
CA ILE A 136 13.52 5.88 -9.41
C ILE A 136 13.35 6.87 -10.56
N LYS A 137 12.10 7.30 -10.78
CA LYS A 137 11.80 8.33 -11.78
C LYS A 137 12.63 9.60 -11.50
N GLY A 138 13.34 10.09 -12.52
CA GLY A 138 14.29 11.20 -12.39
C GLY A 138 15.76 10.79 -12.28
N GLY A 139 16.08 9.49 -12.33
CA GLY A 139 17.46 9.00 -12.39
C GLY A 139 18.16 8.86 -11.03
N ALA A 140 17.47 9.19 -9.93
CA ALA A 140 18.01 9.06 -8.59
C ALA A 140 18.16 7.59 -8.18
N SER A 141 19.27 7.27 -7.52
CA SER A 141 19.57 5.93 -7.01
C SER A 141 18.68 5.58 -5.81
N VAL A 142 18.23 4.33 -5.76
CA VAL A 142 17.52 3.78 -4.60
C VAL A 142 18.53 3.44 -3.52
N THR A 143 18.48 4.16 -2.39
CA THR A 143 19.34 3.94 -1.21
C THR A 143 18.58 3.38 -0.02
N GLU A 144 17.25 3.37 -0.09
CA GLU A 144 16.37 2.85 0.95
C GLU A 144 15.10 2.24 0.35
N VAL A 145 14.64 1.17 0.97
CA VAL A 145 13.46 0.42 0.57
C VAL A 145 12.54 0.16 1.76
N ILE A 146 11.25 0.05 1.47
CA ILE A 146 10.26 -0.54 2.35
C ILE A 146 9.99 -1.97 1.88
N ILE A 147 10.07 -2.91 2.81
CA ILE A 147 9.64 -4.29 2.66
C ILE A 147 8.29 -4.37 3.34
N GLN A 148 7.24 -4.75 2.60
CA GLN A 148 5.88 -4.79 3.09
C GLN A 148 5.27 -6.16 2.85
N GLU A 149 4.46 -6.64 3.78
CA GLU A 149 3.58 -7.79 3.56
C GLU A 149 2.71 -7.59 2.32
N GLY A 150 2.67 -8.61 1.48
CA GLY A 150 1.79 -8.69 0.33
C GLY A 150 0.37 -9.07 0.73
N ILE A 151 -0.62 -8.37 0.19
CA ILE A 151 -2.04 -8.64 0.43
C ILE A 151 -2.64 -9.22 -0.84
N HIS A 152 -3.28 -10.38 -0.72
CA HIS A 152 -3.94 -11.06 -1.83
C HIS A 152 -5.25 -10.35 -2.18
N SER A 153 -5.45 -10.04 -3.46
CA SER A 153 -6.73 -9.51 -3.95
C SER A 153 -7.69 -10.67 -4.20
N GLU A 154 -8.71 -10.79 -3.36
CA GLU A 154 -9.74 -11.84 -3.46
C GLU A 154 -11.01 -11.36 -4.16
N GLU A 155 -11.21 -10.04 -4.26
CA GLU A 155 -12.38 -9.48 -4.92
C GLU A 155 -12.29 -9.68 -6.44
N SER A 156 -13.41 -10.04 -7.06
CA SER A 156 -13.48 -10.25 -8.49
C SER A 156 -14.77 -9.68 -9.08
N ILE A 157 -14.67 -9.17 -10.30
CA ILE A 157 -15.78 -8.72 -11.12
C ILE A 157 -15.66 -9.40 -12.47
N ASP A 158 -16.72 -10.07 -12.92
CA ASP A 158 -16.73 -10.86 -14.16
C ASP A 158 -15.52 -11.80 -14.26
N GLU A 159 -15.27 -12.55 -13.18
CA GLU A 159 -14.15 -13.50 -13.02
C GLU A 159 -12.74 -12.88 -13.09
N SER A 160 -12.64 -11.55 -13.18
CA SER A 160 -11.38 -10.80 -13.23
C SER A 160 -11.05 -10.23 -11.85
N VAL A 161 -9.77 -10.26 -11.46
CA VAL A 161 -9.32 -9.70 -10.18
C VAL A 161 -9.62 -8.20 -10.12
N ALA A 162 -10.17 -7.77 -8.99
CA ALA A 162 -10.60 -6.40 -8.74
C ALA A 162 -10.03 -5.86 -7.42
N GLU A 163 -9.69 -4.58 -7.41
CA GLU A 163 -9.30 -3.83 -6.21
C GLU A 163 -10.18 -2.60 -6.05
N PRO A 164 -10.83 -2.38 -4.89
CA PRO A 164 -11.63 -1.18 -4.65
C PRO A 164 -10.73 0.06 -4.49
N VAL A 165 -11.17 1.18 -5.08
CA VAL A 165 -10.58 2.50 -4.91
C VAL A 165 -11.64 3.41 -4.31
N ILE A 166 -11.38 3.93 -3.11
CA ILE A 166 -12.31 4.76 -2.34
C ILE A 166 -11.92 6.24 -2.46
N TYR A 167 -12.89 7.08 -2.79
CA TYR A 167 -12.74 8.53 -2.86
C TYR A 167 -13.38 9.20 -1.65
N MET A 168 -12.69 10.20 -1.11
CA MET A 168 -13.15 11.02 -0.01
C MET A 168 -12.99 12.49 -0.33
N ILE A 169 -13.92 13.30 0.18
CA ILE A 169 -13.82 14.75 0.24
C ILE A 169 -13.98 15.13 1.70
N ASP A 170 -13.06 15.95 2.21
CA ASP A 170 -12.92 16.19 3.65
C ASP A 170 -12.74 14.83 4.39
N HIS A 171 -13.63 14.48 5.32
CA HIS A 171 -13.63 13.19 6.02
C HIS A 171 -14.79 12.27 5.60
N PHE A 172 -15.49 12.61 4.51
CA PHE A 172 -16.63 11.86 4.01
C PHE A 172 -16.25 10.98 2.83
N VAL A 173 -16.69 9.72 2.86
CA VAL A 173 -16.64 8.82 1.69
C VAL A 173 -17.70 9.27 0.69
N VAL A 174 -17.29 9.59 -0.53
CA VAL A 174 -18.18 10.15 -1.58
C VAL A 174 -18.38 9.20 -2.75
N GLY A 175 -17.61 8.12 -2.83
CA GLY A 175 -17.70 7.16 -3.91
C GLY A 175 -16.39 6.48 -4.20
N GLY A 176 -16.23 5.98 -5.42
CA GLY A 176 -15.11 5.12 -5.79
C GLY A 176 -15.38 4.29 -7.03
N PHE A 177 -14.47 3.37 -7.31
CA PHE A 177 -14.55 2.46 -8.44
C PHE A 177 -13.70 1.22 -8.18
N PHE A 178 -13.92 0.16 -8.94
CA PHE A 178 -13.02 -0.97 -8.97
C PHE A 178 -11.97 -0.80 -10.06
N ARG A 179 -10.72 -1.06 -9.73
CA ARG A 179 -9.69 -1.34 -10.72
C ARG A 179 -9.75 -2.83 -11.03
N VAL A 180 -9.98 -3.17 -12.29
CA VAL A 180 -10.11 -4.55 -12.75
C VAL A 180 -9.03 -4.86 -13.77
N HIS A 181 -8.46 -6.06 -13.68
CA HIS A 181 -7.44 -6.50 -14.62
C HIS A 181 -7.64 -7.97 -15.02
N ILE A 182 -8.06 -8.18 -16.27
CA ILE A 182 -8.44 -9.50 -16.82
C ILE A 182 -7.25 -10.48 -16.81
N ASN A 183 -6.06 -9.97 -17.12
CA ASN A 183 -4.85 -10.80 -17.30
C ASN A 183 -3.92 -10.84 -16.09
N LYS A 184 -4.39 -10.50 -14.88
CA LYS A 184 -3.55 -10.45 -13.67
C LYS A 184 -4.10 -11.36 -12.60
N GLY A 185 -3.20 -12.07 -11.93
CA GLY A 185 -3.52 -12.88 -10.76
C GLY A 185 -3.65 -12.05 -9.49
N LYS A 186 -4.10 -12.70 -8.41
CA LYS A 186 -4.41 -12.11 -7.10
C LYS A 186 -3.21 -11.44 -6.39
N ASP A 187 -2.00 -11.93 -6.68
CA ASP A 187 -0.73 -11.47 -6.08
C ASP A 187 -0.05 -10.39 -6.95
N GLU A 188 -0.63 -10.03 -8.10
CA GLU A 188 0.02 -9.14 -9.06
C GLU A 188 -0.46 -7.70 -8.93
N ASN A 189 0.43 -6.76 -9.22
CA ASN A 189 0.08 -5.35 -9.28
C ASN A 189 -0.94 -5.10 -10.41
N LEU A 190 -2.20 -4.83 -10.06
CA LEU A 190 -3.25 -4.50 -11.02
C LEU A 190 -3.06 -3.11 -11.65
N ASN A 191 -2.23 -2.23 -11.06
CA ASN A 191 -1.87 -0.95 -11.65
C ASN A 191 -0.83 -1.13 -12.76
N SER A 192 -1.25 -1.75 -13.86
CA SER A 192 -0.43 -2.09 -15.03
C SER A 192 -1.20 -1.89 -16.35
N PRO A 193 -0.51 -1.78 -17.49
CA PRO A 193 -1.17 -1.66 -18.79
C PRO A 193 -2.16 -2.81 -19.02
N GLY A 194 -3.38 -2.48 -19.45
CA GLY A 194 -4.49 -3.45 -19.62
C GLY A 194 -5.53 -3.42 -18.50
N MET A 195 -5.28 -2.68 -17.42
CA MET A 195 -6.31 -2.38 -16.41
C MET A 195 -7.44 -1.53 -16.99
N HIS A 196 -8.66 -1.78 -16.51
CA HIS A 196 -9.82 -0.93 -16.76
C HIS A 196 -10.51 -0.62 -15.44
N PHE A 197 -11.42 0.35 -15.47
CA PHE A 197 -12.12 0.83 -14.29
C PHE A 197 -13.61 0.56 -14.45
N ILE A 198 -14.20 -0.06 -13.44
CA ILE A 198 -15.63 -0.26 -13.36
C ILE A 198 -16.14 0.70 -12.30
N PRO A 199 -16.91 1.74 -12.68
CA PRO A 199 -17.58 2.59 -11.72
C PRO A 199 -18.49 1.71 -10.88
N GLN A 200 -18.26 1.68 -9.58
CA GLN A 200 -19.23 1.13 -8.66
C GLN A 200 -19.95 2.33 -8.05
N PRO A 201 -21.17 2.67 -8.51
CA PRO A 201 -22.00 3.52 -7.69
C PRO A 201 -22.17 2.77 -6.37
N PHE A 202 -21.79 3.40 -5.26
CA PHE A 202 -22.15 2.87 -3.96
C PHE A 202 -23.66 2.98 -3.84
N GLU A 203 -24.39 1.98 -4.37
CA GLU A 203 -25.86 1.93 -4.35
C GLU A 203 -26.37 1.95 -2.91
N THR A 204 -25.53 1.47 -1.98
CA THR A 204 -25.70 1.53 -0.54
C THR A 204 -24.65 2.42 0.12
N SER A 205 -25.08 3.14 1.14
CA SER A 205 -24.25 4.14 1.81
C SER A 205 -23.01 3.52 2.47
N CYS A 206 -21.81 4.01 2.15
CA CYS A 206 -20.58 3.60 2.86
C CYS A 206 -20.46 4.20 4.26
N ILE A 207 -21.44 5.01 4.68
CA ILE A 207 -21.35 5.79 5.93
C ILE A 207 -22.06 5.11 7.10
N MET A 208 -22.97 4.16 6.83
CA MET A 208 -23.69 3.41 7.85
C MET A 208 -23.85 1.94 7.45
N PRO A 209 -23.54 0.99 8.35
CA PRO A 209 -23.84 -0.42 8.11
C PRO A 209 -25.34 -0.67 8.27
N ASP A 210 -25.86 -1.67 7.57
CA ASP A 210 -27.20 -2.21 7.80
C ASP A 210 -27.11 -3.38 8.79
N GLN A 211 -27.47 -3.10 10.05
CA GLN A 211 -27.45 -4.10 11.13
C GLN A 211 -28.48 -5.22 10.95
N GLY A 212 -29.45 -5.06 10.06
CA GLY A 212 -30.43 -6.10 9.72
C GLY A 212 -29.92 -7.12 8.68
N ARG A 213 -28.73 -6.88 8.11
CA ARG A 213 -28.16 -7.71 7.03
C ARG A 213 -26.92 -8.48 7.49
N PRO A 214 -26.56 -9.58 6.80
CA PRO A 214 -25.31 -10.28 7.03
C PRO A 214 -24.07 -9.37 6.94
N CYS A 215 -22.99 -9.73 7.63
CA CYS A 215 -21.75 -8.93 7.62
C CYS A 215 -21.12 -8.80 6.23
N ASP A 216 -21.25 -9.82 5.38
CA ASP A 216 -20.73 -9.82 4.00
C ASP A 216 -21.80 -9.41 2.96
N ASP A 217 -22.92 -8.84 3.41
CA ASP A 217 -23.81 -8.12 2.51
C ASP A 217 -23.07 -6.94 1.90
N GLU A 218 -23.38 -6.63 0.64
CA GLU A 218 -22.73 -5.57 -0.14
C GLU A 218 -22.65 -4.23 0.63
N ALA A 219 -23.74 -3.83 1.29
CA ALA A 219 -23.80 -2.60 2.08
C ALA A 219 -22.79 -2.58 3.23
N ASN A 220 -22.70 -3.70 3.97
CA ASN A 220 -21.83 -3.84 5.13
C ASN A 220 -20.36 -3.97 4.72
N ARG A 221 -20.09 -4.66 3.61
CA ARG A 221 -18.75 -4.74 3.01
C ARG A 221 -18.25 -3.37 2.58
N PHE A 222 -19.07 -2.58 1.91
CA PHE A 222 -18.70 -1.20 1.53
C PHE A 222 -18.55 -0.25 2.71
N TYR A 223 -19.34 -0.42 3.76
CA TYR A 223 -19.11 0.30 5.01
C TYR A 223 -17.72 -0.03 5.58
N ALA A 224 -17.32 -1.30 5.60
CA ALA A 224 -15.99 -1.71 6.05
C ALA A 224 -14.88 -1.08 5.18
N TYR A 225 -15.03 -1.05 3.85
CA TYR A 225 -14.08 -0.35 2.97
C TYR A 225 -13.96 1.13 3.33
N GLY A 226 -15.09 1.79 3.60
CA GLY A 226 -15.13 3.17 4.04
C GLY A 226 -14.49 3.39 5.42
N VAL A 227 -14.57 2.43 6.34
CA VAL A 227 -13.85 2.48 7.64
C VAL A 227 -12.34 2.44 7.39
N ILE A 228 -11.84 1.46 6.64
CA ILE A 228 -10.40 1.32 6.35
C ILE A 228 -9.86 2.56 5.62
N ALA A 229 -10.59 3.08 4.64
CA ALA A 229 -10.22 4.32 3.93
C ALA A 229 -10.09 5.51 4.90
N ARG A 230 -11.02 5.66 5.86
CA ARG A 230 -10.96 6.72 6.86
C ARG A 230 -9.81 6.55 7.85
N LEU A 231 -9.45 5.32 8.24
CA LEU A 231 -8.25 5.08 9.05
C LEU A 231 -6.99 5.53 8.30
N ALA A 232 -6.90 5.22 7.01
CA ALA A 232 -5.79 5.68 6.16
C ALA A 232 -5.78 7.21 6.01
N LEU A 233 -6.95 7.85 5.92
CA LEU A 233 -7.08 9.30 5.92
C LEU A 233 -6.59 9.94 7.22
N VAL A 234 -6.93 9.37 8.38
CA VAL A 234 -6.43 9.84 9.69
C VAL A 234 -4.92 9.74 9.75
N ALA A 235 -4.33 8.63 9.27
CA ALA A 235 -2.89 8.47 9.21
C ALA A 235 -2.22 9.52 8.30
N ALA A 236 -2.79 9.76 7.11
CA ALA A 236 -2.32 10.81 6.21
C ALA A 236 -2.44 12.21 6.85
N ALA A 237 -3.53 12.49 7.57
CA ALA A 237 -3.71 13.77 8.26
C ALA A 237 -2.71 13.97 9.41
N ARG A 238 -2.32 12.90 10.12
CA ARG A 238 -1.24 12.93 11.13
C ARG A 238 0.11 13.16 10.46
N GLU A 239 0.39 12.46 9.37
CA GLU A 239 1.59 12.64 8.52
C GLU A 239 1.74 14.08 8.01
N MET A 240 0.63 14.77 7.72
CA MET A 240 0.66 16.16 7.26
C MET A 240 0.95 17.17 8.38
N LYS A 241 0.72 16.82 9.65
CA LYS A 241 0.88 17.72 10.80
C LYS A 241 2.26 17.63 11.46
N GLY A 242 2.87 16.44 11.45
CA GLY A 242 4.15 16.15 12.09
C GLY A 242 5.32 16.24 11.12
#